data_AF-G6Y9K7-F1
#
_entry.id   AF-G6Y9K7-F1
#
_cell.length_a   1.000
_cell.length_b   1.000
_cell.length_c   1.000
_cell.angle_alpha   90.00
_cell.angle_beta   90.00
_cell.angle_gamma   90.00
#
_symmetry.space_group_name_H-M   'P 1'
#
loop_
_entity.id
_entity.type
_entity.pdbx_description
1 polymer ?
#
loop_
_entity_poly.entity_id
_entity_poly.type
_entity_poly.pdbx_seq_one_letter_code
_entity_poly.pdbx_strand_id
1 'polypeptide(L)'
;MRFVVVRSNAPGCEPTCPEWISAEGTIEAGTPALLKRALKKLGGRKLPVVVDSPGGNVDAALALGRLIRKNKLDIAVGKTRFEGCLPDEKDCTDSEGKGAGYFGTAYADGSICNSACPLMFSGGVRRVVGQWAFLGVHQITTTYVKTKLQYRTTYRVVNGKKKIIGTKVVSRKNAGSYKTYEMSKAVEKRLAAYLKEMGVGQGVLTTMKNTPASGIHQLVPESMLRMDLVTSLDSVDLFTAGTICRANPLPANCREIPANRPALPAGSEPAEVPPAQPEIALREQDMRFVVVRGINPLCNPDCPEWISAEGAITPQTPQKLRQLLATLGNRRLPVVISSRGGDLSSALAAGRLIHEKKLDVAVARTDFVGCDPAKADCLADDGAYAGLSIDAGAECDSACALMLAGGARRLVGPQARLSLYLMGQRQVVKAYLEEMAIGPGLFTAIERRSVERQLEPEMMLKVGLTTGPQSVDALTGATICNASPKPDTCRMVPSPNAQADAPARL
;
A
#
# COMPACT_ATOMS: atom_id res chain seq x y z
N MET A 1 6.75 -0.08 -10.88
CA MET A 1 7.60 0.71 -9.96
C MET A 1 8.23 1.83 -10.76
N ARG A 2 8.10 3.07 -10.29
CA ARG A 2 8.65 4.28 -10.93
C ARG A 2 9.98 4.67 -10.26
N PHE A 3 10.85 5.34 -11.02
CA PHE A 3 12.11 5.90 -10.50
C PHE A 3 12.21 7.37 -10.89
N VAL A 4 12.26 8.25 -9.90
CA VAL A 4 12.47 9.70 -10.10
C VAL A 4 13.48 10.24 -9.09
N VAL A 5 14.22 11.26 -9.51
CA VAL A 5 15.16 11.96 -8.63
C VAL A 5 14.42 13.07 -7.93
N VAL A 6 14.51 13.12 -6.61
CA VAL A 6 13.82 14.10 -5.77
C VAL A 6 14.85 14.86 -4.96
N ARG A 7 14.69 16.18 -4.88
CA ARG A 7 15.46 17.07 -4.00
C ARG A 7 14.64 17.41 -2.77
N SER A 8 15.27 17.37 -1.60
CA SER A 8 14.63 17.83 -0.38
C SER A 8 14.28 19.31 -0.47
N ASN A 9 13.11 19.65 0.03
CA ASN A 9 12.71 21.01 0.35
C ASN A 9 12.42 21.17 1.86
N ALA A 10 12.95 20.26 2.69
CA ALA A 10 12.81 20.34 4.13
C ALA A 10 13.40 21.66 4.66
N PRO A 11 12.73 22.34 5.61
CA PRO A 11 13.25 23.58 6.19
C PRO A 11 14.69 23.44 6.68
N GLY A 12 15.53 24.40 6.31
CA GLY A 12 16.91 24.50 6.80
C GLY A 12 17.97 23.72 6.02
N CYS A 13 17.66 23.11 4.87
CA CYS A 13 18.67 22.52 3.99
C CYS A 13 19.20 23.49 2.91
N GLU A 14 18.44 24.53 2.54
CA GLU A 14 18.87 25.46 1.49
C GLU A 14 20.15 26.22 1.88
N PRO A 15 21.08 26.47 0.93
CA PRO A 15 20.97 26.21 -0.52
C PRO A 15 21.37 24.78 -0.96
N THR A 16 21.87 23.95 -0.03
CA THR A 16 22.48 22.65 -0.30
C THR A 16 21.65 21.53 0.32
N CYS A 17 20.70 21.00 -0.45
CA CYS A 17 19.73 20.01 0.00
C CYS A 17 20.07 18.59 -0.48
N PRO A 18 19.69 17.54 0.27
CA PRO A 18 19.91 16.16 -0.16
C PRO A 18 18.97 15.77 -1.29
N GLU A 19 19.47 14.93 -2.20
CA GLU A 19 18.71 14.30 -3.27
C GLU A 19 18.68 12.77 -3.07
N TRP A 20 17.63 12.12 -3.57
CA TRP A 20 17.50 10.66 -3.58
C TRP A 20 16.74 10.18 -4.82
N ILE A 21 16.76 8.87 -5.06
CA ILE A 21 15.91 8.20 -6.05
C ILE A 21 14.68 7.65 -5.33
N SER A 22 13.51 8.23 -5.57
CA SER A 22 12.22 7.62 -5.17
C SER A 22 11.95 6.41 -6.06
N ALA A 23 11.76 5.24 -5.46
CA ALA A 23 11.52 3.94 -6.10
C ALA A 23 10.22 3.31 -5.60
N GLU A 24 9.09 3.68 -6.20
CA GLU A 24 7.76 3.36 -5.63
C GLU A 24 6.89 2.50 -6.56
N GLY A 25 6.17 1.54 -5.99
CA GLY A 25 5.19 0.67 -6.66
C GLY A 25 5.65 -0.77 -6.93
N THR A 26 4.89 -1.51 -7.74
CA THR A 26 5.11 -2.95 -8.00
C THR A 26 6.37 -3.23 -8.83
N ILE A 27 7.14 -4.24 -8.48
CA ILE A 27 8.30 -4.69 -9.25
C ILE A 27 7.82 -5.56 -10.42
N GLU A 28 7.86 -5.01 -11.62
CA GLU A 28 7.52 -5.70 -12.87
C GLU A 28 8.78 -6.14 -13.63
N ALA A 29 8.61 -7.02 -14.63
CA ALA A 29 9.71 -7.51 -15.47
C ALA A 29 10.52 -6.39 -16.16
N GLY A 30 9.88 -5.27 -16.50
CA GLY A 30 10.52 -4.10 -17.12
C GLY A 30 11.24 -3.16 -16.15
N THR A 31 11.04 -3.31 -14.84
CA THR A 31 11.56 -2.40 -13.80
C THR A 31 13.08 -2.23 -13.81
N PRO A 32 13.90 -3.28 -14.00
CA PRO A 32 15.36 -3.13 -14.07
C PRO A 32 15.83 -2.18 -15.19
N ALA A 33 15.12 -2.15 -16.32
CA ALA A 33 15.45 -1.25 -17.42
C ALA A 33 15.14 0.21 -17.07
N LEU A 34 14.07 0.46 -16.31
CA LEU A 34 13.72 1.79 -15.81
C LEU A 34 14.80 2.34 -14.87
N LEU A 35 15.24 1.55 -13.88
CA LEU A 35 16.32 1.96 -12.98
C LEU A 35 17.62 2.22 -13.76
N LYS A 36 17.99 1.33 -14.69
CA LYS A 36 19.19 1.52 -15.52
C LYS A 36 19.14 2.84 -16.31
N ARG A 37 17.97 3.22 -16.84
CA ARG A 37 17.77 4.52 -17.51
C ARG A 37 17.93 5.69 -16.54
N ALA A 38 17.34 5.61 -15.34
CA ALA A 38 17.48 6.64 -14.32
C ALA A 38 18.95 6.84 -13.90
N LEU A 39 19.67 5.75 -13.64
CA LEU A 39 21.09 5.79 -13.28
C LEU A 39 21.97 6.36 -14.41
N LYS A 40 21.64 6.07 -15.67
CA LYS A 40 22.35 6.67 -16.82
C LYS A 40 22.17 8.19 -16.85
N LYS A 41 20.97 8.70 -16.57
CA LYS A 41 20.70 10.15 -16.50
C LYS A 41 21.45 10.83 -15.35
N LEU A 42 21.73 10.10 -14.27
CA LEU A 42 22.50 10.62 -13.14
C LEU A 42 24.00 10.79 -13.40
N GLY A 43 24.53 10.29 -14.52
CA GLY A 43 25.92 10.58 -14.92
C GLY A 43 26.99 10.13 -13.91
N GLY A 44 26.72 9.09 -13.11
CA GLY A 44 27.65 8.59 -12.09
C GLY A 44 27.42 9.15 -10.68
N ARG A 45 26.48 10.08 -10.49
CA ARG A 45 26.05 10.52 -9.16
C ARG A 45 25.43 9.35 -8.40
N LYS A 46 25.87 9.14 -7.16
CA LYS A 46 25.40 8.07 -6.28
C LYS A 46 24.37 8.63 -5.32
N LEU A 47 23.11 8.45 -5.68
CA LEU A 47 22.00 8.86 -4.84
C LEU A 47 21.45 7.63 -4.08
N PRO A 48 21.06 7.79 -2.81
CA PRO A 48 20.37 6.74 -2.07
C PRO A 48 19.02 6.44 -2.73
N VAL A 49 18.59 5.19 -2.63
CA VAL A 49 17.28 4.73 -3.11
C VAL A 49 16.30 4.72 -1.93
N VAL A 50 15.16 5.37 -2.08
CA VAL A 50 14.06 5.34 -1.10
C VAL A 50 12.95 4.49 -1.70
N VAL A 51 12.67 3.33 -1.12
CA VAL A 51 11.76 2.32 -1.68
C VAL A 51 10.47 2.16 -0.87
N ASP A 52 9.34 2.19 -1.59
CA ASP A 52 8.01 1.77 -1.13
C ASP A 52 7.43 0.78 -2.16
N SER A 53 7.37 -0.50 -1.82
CA SER A 53 6.97 -1.54 -2.77
C SER A 53 6.28 -2.75 -2.13
N PRO A 54 5.14 -3.20 -2.68
CA PRO A 54 4.51 -4.46 -2.29
C PRO A 54 5.27 -5.70 -2.79
N GLY A 55 6.33 -5.53 -3.58
CA GLY A 55 7.04 -6.62 -4.25
C GLY A 55 6.58 -6.84 -5.69
N GLY A 56 6.63 -8.08 -6.17
CA GLY A 56 6.27 -8.44 -7.54
C GLY A 56 7.17 -9.53 -8.14
N ASN A 57 7.69 -9.27 -9.34
CA ASN A 57 8.53 -10.19 -10.09
C ASN A 57 9.90 -10.40 -9.42
N VAL A 58 10.18 -11.65 -9.04
CA VAL A 58 11.40 -12.05 -8.33
C VAL A 58 12.66 -11.84 -9.18
N ASP A 59 12.64 -12.23 -10.45
CA ASP A 59 13.81 -12.09 -11.32
C ASP A 59 14.20 -10.61 -11.51
N ALA A 60 13.20 -9.75 -11.66
CA ALA A 60 13.38 -8.32 -11.72
C ALA A 60 13.92 -7.77 -10.40
N ALA A 61 13.43 -8.22 -9.24
CA ALA A 61 13.95 -7.80 -7.93
C ALA A 61 15.43 -8.19 -7.73
N LEU A 62 15.82 -9.40 -8.12
CA LEU A 62 17.21 -9.85 -8.09
C LEU A 62 18.09 -9.01 -9.03
N ALA A 63 17.58 -8.67 -10.22
CA ALA A 63 18.29 -7.81 -11.16
C ALA A 63 18.44 -6.37 -10.63
N LEU A 64 17.40 -5.83 -9.99
CA LEU A 64 17.43 -4.50 -9.36
C LEU A 64 18.45 -4.47 -8.23
N GLY A 65 18.45 -5.46 -7.33
CA GLY A 65 19.43 -5.48 -6.24
C GLY A 65 20.88 -5.62 -6.75
N ARG A 66 21.13 -6.37 -7.83
CA ARG A 66 22.45 -6.35 -8.51
C ARG A 66 22.81 -5.01 -9.10
N LEU A 67 21.85 -4.28 -9.70
CA LEU A 67 22.07 -2.94 -10.22
C LEU A 67 22.41 -1.96 -9.08
N ILE A 68 21.68 -2.01 -7.97
CA ILE A 68 21.92 -1.21 -6.76
C ILE A 68 23.33 -1.49 -6.22
N ARG A 69 23.67 -2.77 -6.01
CA ARG A 69 24.98 -3.21 -5.53
C ARG A 69 26.11 -2.78 -6.44
N LYS A 70 25.98 -3.01 -7.75
CA LYS A 70 26.98 -2.65 -8.76
C LYS A 70 27.29 -1.16 -8.77
N ASN A 71 26.27 -0.32 -8.59
CA ASN A 71 26.43 1.15 -8.56
C ASN A 71 26.76 1.70 -7.16
N LYS A 72 26.92 0.82 -6.16
CA LYS A 72 27.25 1.17 -4.78
C LYS A 72 26.26 2.16 -4.16
N LEU A 73 24.97 1.91 -4.37
CA LEU A 73 23.91 2.77 -3.85
C LEU A 73 23.49 2.31 -2.46
N ASP A 74 23.16 3.26 -1.60
CA ASP A 74 22.47 3.01 -0.35
C ASP A 74 20.97 2.87 -0.60
N ILE A 75 20.25 2.22 0.31
CA ILE A 75 18.82 2.01 0.19
C ILE A 75 18.13 2.09 1.55
N ALA A 76 16.98 2.76 1.58
CA ALA A 76 16.11 2.87 2.72
C ALA A 76 14.68 2.48 2.34
N VAL A 77 13.98 1.80 3.25
CA VAL A 77 12.51 1.69 3.14
C VAL A 77 11.91 3.01 3.60
N GLY A 78 11.12 3.62 2.72
CA GLY A 78 10.58 4.95 2.91
C GLY A 78 9.72 5.34 1.70
N LYS A 79 8.88 6.35 1.88
CA LYS A 79 8.02 6.90 0.82
C LYS A 79 8.30 8.37 0.63
N THR A 80 8.15 8.85 -0.60
CA THR A 80 8.38 10.25 -0.94
C THR A 80 7.06 11.01 -1.00
N ARG A 81 6.93 12.05 -0.17
CA ARG A 81 5.89 13.07 -0.30
C ARG A 81 6.38 14.14 -1.25
N PHE A 82 5.85 14.13 -2.46
CA PHE A 82 6.16 15.13 -3.48
C PHE A 82 5.45 16.46 -3.19
N GLU A 83 6.13 17.56 -3.50
CA GLU A 83 5.61 18.93 -3.42
C GLU A 83 5.75 19.62 -4.78
N GLY A 84 4.72 20.37 -5.18
CA GLY A 84 4.56 20.84 -6.54
C GLY A 84 4.25 19.68 -7.48
N CYS A 85 5.09 19.50 -8.52
CA CYS A 85 4.88 18.48 -9.53
C CYS A 85 4.87 17.05 -8.99
N LEU A 86 3.81 16.31 -9.31
CA LEU A 86 3.78 14.86 -9.11
C LEU A 86 4.42 14.12 -10.31
N PRO A 87 5.11 12.99 -10.08
CA PRO A 87 5.72 12.20 -11.16
C PRO A 87 4.77 11.70 -12.25
N ASP A 88 3.50 11.50 -11.90
CA ASP A 88 2.48 10.94 -12.77
C ASP A 88 1.60 12.04 -13.41
N GLU A 89 1.85 13.31 -13.07
CA GLU A 89 1.14 14.47 -13.59
C GLU A 89 1.71 14.88 -14.95
N LYS A 90 0.82 15.15 -15.90
CA LYS A 90 1.19 15.62 -17.23
C LYS A 90 1.23 17.13 -17.23
N ASP A 91 2.18 17.68 -17.99
CA ASP A 91 2.28 19.12 -18.25
C ASP A 91 2.44 20.01 -17.00
N CYS A 92 3.05 19.47 -15.93
CA CYS A 92 3.38 20.26 -14.75
C CYS A 92 4.62 21.13 -14.98
N THR A 93 4.48 22.44 -14.77
CA THR A 93 5.54 23.44 -14.95
C THR A 93 6.10 23.98 -13.62
N ASP A 94 5.57 23.54 -12.47
CA ASP A 94 5.97 24.06 -11.15
C ASP A 94 7.44 23.82 -10.81
N SER A 95 8.12 22.87 -11.45
CA SER A 95 9.55 22.60 -11.26
C SER A 95 10.44 23.31 -12.29
N GLU A 96 9.87 23.99 -13.29
CA GLU A 96 10.63 24.70 -14.32
C GLU A 96 11.44 25.85 -13.71
N GLY A 97 12.71 25.95 -14.11
CA GLY A 97 13.63 26.97 -13.59
C GLY A 97 14.12 26.75 -12.15
N LYS A 98 13.58 25.78 -11.40
CA LYS A 98 13.93 25.54 -9.98
C LYS A 98 15.14 24.61 -9.76
N GLY A 99 15.76 24.10 -10.83
CA GLY A 99 17.02 23.35 -10.79
C GLY A 99 16.94 21.87 -10.36
N ALA A 100 15.75 21.38 -9.99
CA ALA A 100 15.43 19.96 -9.79
C ALA A 100 14.05 19.64 -10.40
N GLY A 101 13.89 18.43 -10.95
CA GLY A 101 12.63 18.03 -11.61
C GLY A 101 11.49 17.73 -10.64
N TYR A 102 11.82 17.33 -9.41
CA TYR A 102 10.85 17.03 -8.35
C TYR A 102 11.41 17.46 -6.99
N PHE A 103 10.52 18.00 -6.16
CA PHE A 103 10.80 18.36 -4.76
C PHE A 103 9.95 17.50 -3.82
N GLY A 104 10.42 17.32 -2.60
CA GLY A 104 9.63 16.62 -1.60
C GLY A 104 10.39 16.27 -0.34
N THR A 105 9.75 15.48 0.51
CA THR A 105 10.32 14.93 1.75
C THR A 105 10.14 13.42 1.77
N ALA A 106 11.13 12.68 2.28
CA ALA A 106 11.01 11.24 2.49
C ALA A 106 10.62 10.96 3.93
N TYR A 107 9.79 9.93 4.14
CA TYR A 107 9.35 9.50 5.46
C TYR A 107 9.27 7.97 5.55
N ALA A 108 9.53 7.42 6.73
CA ALA A 108 9.50 5.97 6.97
C ALA A 108 8.09 5.44 7.31
N ASP A 109 7.24 6.28 7.91
CA ASP A 109 5.96 5.84 8.46
C ASP A 109 5.03 5.24 7.40
N GLY A 110 4.57 4.01 7.65
CA GLY A 110 3.68 3.26 6.77
C GLY A 110 4.31 2.78 5.46
N SER A 111 5.59 3.07 5.20
CA SER A 111 6.27 2.61 3.99
C SER A 111 6.56 1.11 4.06
N ILE A 112 6.47 0.43 2.92
CA ILE A 112 6.57 -1.03 2.85
C ILE A 112 7.66 -1.51 1.89
N CYS A 113 8.24 -2.66 2.19
CA CYS A 113 9.07 -3.42 1.28
C CYS A 113 8.76 -4.91 1.45
N ASN A 114 7.78 -5.39 0.70
CA ASN A 114 7.21 -6.73 0.89
C ASN A 114 7.58 -7.71 -0.23
N SER A 115 7.48 -9.01 0.08
CA SER A 115 7.59 -10.11 -0.87
C SER A 115 8.92 -10.14 -1.63
N ALA A 116 8.94 -9.76 -2.91
CA ALA A 116 10.17 -9.67 -3.71
C ALA A 116 11.00 -8.41 -3.42
N CYS A 117 10.43 -7.36 -2.81
CA CYS A 117 11.16 -6.13 -2.52
C CYS A 117 12.40 -6.33 -1.62
N PRO A 118 12.36 -7.13 -0.53
CA PRO A 118 13.53 -7.46 0.28
C PRO A 118 14.73 -7.98 -0.52
N LEU A 119 14.47 -8.68 -1.63
CA LEU A 119 15.53 -9.16 -2.52
C LEU A 119 16.21 -7.99 -3.24
N MET A 120 15.46 -7.02 -3.75
CA MET A 120 16.03 -5.78 -4.28
C MET A 120 16.77 -4.99 -3.19
N PHE A 121 16.14 -4.83 -2.02
CA PHE A 121 16.66 -4.09 -0.87
C PHE A 121 18.02 -4.62 -0.41
N SER A 122 18.23 -5.94 -0.40
CA SER A 122 19.52 -6.55 -0.06
C SER A 122 20.69 -6.05 -0.93
N GLY A 123 20.42 -5.50 -2.12
CA GLY A 123 21.43 -4.91 -3.00
C GLY A 123 22.14 -3.67 -2.45
N GLY A 124 21.55 -2.97 -1.47
CA GLY A 124 22.11 -1.74 -0.92
C GLY A 124 23.43 -1.90 -0.19
N VAL A 125 24.29 -0.89 -0.25
CA VAL A 125 25.54 -0.85 0.53
C VAL A 125 25.24 -0.58 2.00
N ARG A 126 24.59 0.54 2.31
CA ARG A 126 23.87 0.76 3.57
C ARG A 126 22.38 0.49 3.34
N ARG A 127 21.78 -0.22 4.28
CA ARG A 127 20.42 -0.74 4.23
C ARG A 127 19.72 -0.38 5.52
N VAL A 128 18.72 0.49 5.46
CA VAL A 128 18.01 0.96 6.66
C VAL A 128 16.51 0.79 6.51
N VAL A 129 15.87 0.41 7.61
CA VAL A 129 14.41 0.30 7.72
C VAL A 129 14.07 0.98 9.04
N GLY A 130 13.43 2.14 8.94
CA GLY A 130 13.03 2.87 10.14
C GLY A 130 12.02 2.07 10.97
N GLN A 131 11.91 2.39 12.26
CA GLN A 131 11.00 1.72 13.20
C GLN A 131 9.53 1.67 12.72
N TRP A 132 9.14 2.63 11.88
CA TRP A 132 7.78 2.79 11.35
C TRP A 132 7.62 2.31 9.90
N ALA A 133 8.69 1.78 9.31
CA ALA A 133 8.70 1.16 8.00
C ALA A 133 8.63 -0.37 8.13
N PHE A 134 8.02 -1.01 7.15
CA PHE A 134 7.73 -2.44 7.16
C PHE A 134 8.56 -3.15 6.10
N LEU A 135 9.25 -4.22 6.49
CA LEU A 135 9.91 -5.10 5.53
C LEU A 135 9.46 -6.54 5.82
N GLY A 136 8.78 -7.15 4.85
CA GLY A 136 8.11 -8.43 5.04
C GLY A 136 8.46 -9.46 3.97
N VAL A 137 8.54 -10.73 4.37
CA VAL A 137 8.84 -11.86 3.48
C VAL A 137 7.74 -12.92 3.53
N HIS A 138 7.58 -13.67 2.45
CA HIS A 138 6.75 -14.87 2.39
C HIS A 138 7.24 -15.81 1.28
N GLN A 139 6.76 -17.06 1.25
CA GLN A 139 7.21 -18.03 0.26
C GLN A 139 6.83 -17.61 -1.17
N ILE A 140 7.73 -17.86 -2.12
CA ILE A 140 7.53 -17.45 -3.51
C ILE A 140 6.55 -18.38 -4.21
N THR A 141 5.48 -17.81 -4.78
CA THR A 141 4.55 -18.54 -5.65
C THR A 141 5.12 -18.66 -7.06
N THR A 142 5.25 -19.89 -7.57
CA THR A 142 5.69 -20.15 -8.96
C THR A 142 4.51 -20.51 -9.83
N THR A 143 4.30 -19.81 -10.95
CA THR A 143 3.26 -20.14 -11.93
C THR A 143 3.88 -20.87 -13.12
N TYR A 144 3.45 -22.09 -13.39
CA TYR A 144 3.86 -22.88 -14.52
C TYR A 144 2.83 -22.77 -15.64
N VAL A 145 3.26 -22.35 -16.83
CA VAL A 145 2.43 -22.37 -18.05
C VAL A 145 2.75 -23.64 -18.83
N LYS A 146 1.78 -24.55 -18.92
CA LYS A 146 1.92 -25.77 -19.73
C LYS A 146 1.66 -25.42 -21.18
N THR A 147 2.54 -25.89 -22.06
CA THR A 147 2.39 -25.69 -23.51
C THR A 147 2.51 -27.04 -24.20
N LYS A 148 1.51 -27.40 -24.99
CA LYS A 148 1.53 -28.59 -25.84
C LYS A 148 2.21 -28.25 -27.15
N LEU A 149 3.39 -28.82 -27.37
CA LEU A 149 4.15 -28.70 -28.60
C LEU A 149 3.93 -29.94 -29.46
N GLN A 150 3.55 -29.75 -30.72
CA GLN A 150 3.56 -30.81 -31.73
C GLN A 150 4.77 -30.64 -32.62
N TYR A 151 5.50 -31.72 -32.83
CA TYR A 151 6.68 -31.76 -33.69
C TYR A 151 6.39 -32.56 -34.95
N ARG A 152 6.89 -32.09 -36.09
CA ARG A 152 7.02 -32.85 -37.32
C ARG A 152 8.49 -33.21 -37.46
N THR A 153 8.78 -34.50 -37.35
CA THR A 153 10.14 -35.01 -37.48
C THR A 153 10.26 -35.77 -38.80
N THR A 154 11.20 -35.33 -39.63
CA THR A 154 11.54 -36.01 -40.89
C THR A 154 12.69 -36.96 -40.62
N TYR A 155 12.60 -38.19 -41.15
CA TYR A 155 13.65 -39.21 -41.03
C TYR A 155 14.04 -39.76 -42.40
N ARG A 156 15.30 -40.16 -42.55
CA ARG A 156 15.85 -40.90 -43.69
C ARG A 156 16.35 -42.24 -43.19
N VAL A 157 15.93 -43.34 -43.81
CA VAL A 157 16.44 -44.66 -43.46
C VAL A 157 17.76 -44.88 -44.19
N VAL A 158 18.81 -45.22 -43.44
CA VAL A 158 20.15 -45.55 -43.98
C VAL A 158 20.57 -46.88 -43.35
N ASN A 159 20.87 -47.88 -44.18
CA ASN A 159 21.21 -49.24 -43.74
C ASN A 159 20.19 -49.84 -42.76
N GLY A 160 18.90 -49.70 -43.07
CA GLY A 160 17.80 -50.21 -42.23
C GLY A 160 17.52 -49.42 -40.95
N LYS A 161 18.30 -48.37 -40.62
CA LYS A 161 18.11 -47.55 -39.41
C LYS A 161 17.56 -46.16 -39.75
N LYS A 162 16.51 -45.73 -39.03
CA LYS A 162 15.94 -44.38 -39.14
C LYS A 162 16.95 -43.34 -38.60
N LYS A 163 17.46 -42.46 -39.46
CA LYS A 163 18.21 -41.25 -39.08
C LYS A 163 17.30 -40.03 -39.13
N ILE A 164 17.29 -39.22 -38.07
CA ILE A 164 16.55 -37.96 -38.02
C ILE A 164 17.24 -36.96 -38.95
N ILE A 165 16.51 -36.39 -39.92
CA ILE A 165 17.03 -35.33 -40.82
C ILE A 165 16.58 -33.93 -40.40
N GLY A 166 15.51 -33.82 -39.61
CA GLY A 166 15.10 -32.53 -39.05
C GLY A 166 13.82 -32.62 -38.22
N THR A 167 13.74 -31.80 -37.17
CA THR A 167 12.59 -31.69 -36.28
C THR A 167 12.07 -30.25 -36.32
N LYS A 168 10.80 -30.05 -36.66
CA LYS A 168 10.16 -28.72 -36.69
C LYS A 168 8.94 -28.68 -35.79
N VAL A 169 8.77 -27.62 -35.01
CA VAL A 169 7.52 -27.38 -34.26
C VAL A 169 6.42 -27.00 -35.25
N VAL A 170 5.35 -27.78 -35.30
CA VAL A 170 4.19 -27.56 -36.19
C VAL A 170 2.99 -26.94 -35.48
N SER A 171 2.92 -27.03 -34.16
CA SER A 171 1.83 -26.41 -33.38
C SER A 171 2.28 -26.18 -31.94
N ARG A 172 1.86 -25.05 -31.38
CA ARG A 172 2.08 -24.64 -29.99
C ARG A 172 0.74 -24.24 -29.41
N LYS A 173 0.15 -25.07 -28.56
CA LYS A 173 -1.13 -24.79 -27.89
C LYS A 173 -0.90 -24.59 -26.39
N ASN A 174 -1.53 -23.58 -25.80
CA ASN A 174 -1.56 -23.42 -24.36
C ASN A 174 -2.34 -24.61 -23.75
N ALA A 175 -1.79 -25.24 -22.72
CA ALA A 175 -2.35 -26.41 -22.04
C ALA A 175 -2.68 -26.11 -20.57
N GLY A 176 -2.98 -24.84 -20.28
CA GLY A 176 -3.32 -24.33 -18.96
C GLY A 176 -2.11 -23.89 -18.15
N SER A 177 -2.36 -23.36 -16.96
CA SER A 177 -1.31 -23.02 -16.00
C SER A 177 -1.66 -23.55 -14.61
N TYR A 178 -0.64 -23.82 -13.79
CA TYR A 178 -0.83 -24.20 -12.38
C TYR A 178 0.19 -23.47 -11.51
N LYS A 179 -0.15 -23.25 -10.25
CA LYS A 179 0.73 -22.58 -9.28
C LYS A 179 1.27 -23.60 -8.28
N THR A 180 2.52 -23.44 -7.88
CA THR A 180 3.06 -24.08 -6.69
C THR A 180 3.37 -22.99 -5.66
N TYR A 181 2.94 -23.22 -4.43
CA TYR A 181 3.14 -22.27 -3.33
C TYR A 181 4.43 -22.54 -2.58
N GLU A 182 4.95 -23.76 -2.67
CA GLU A 182 6.25 -24.12 -2.12
C GLU A 182 7.38 -23.80 -3.12
N MET A 183 8.51 -23.37 -2.58
CA MET A 183 9.70 -23.12 -3.36
C MET A 183 10.38 -24.44 -3.74
N SER A 184 10.72 -24.60 -5.02
CA SER A 184 11.55 -25.74 -5.43
C SER A 184 12.97 -25.59 -4.86
N LYS A 185 13.68 -26.71 -4.65
CA LYS A 185 15.09 -26.71 -4.23
C LYS A 185 15.99 -25.84 -5.12
N ALA A 186 15.67 -25.73 -6.41
CA ALA A 186 16.40 -24.89 -7.34
C ALA A 186 16.19 -23.38 -7.05
N VAL A 187 14.96 -22.97 -6.75
CA VAL A 187 14.64 -21.59 -6.35
C VAL A 187 15.31 -21.27 -5.02
N GLU A 188 15.22 -22.16 -4.03
CA GLU A 188 15.90 -21.97 -2.73
C GLU A 188 17.40 -21.77 -2.89
N LYS A 189 18.08 -22.65 -3.64
CA LYS A 189 19.52 -22.55 -3.89
C LYS A 189 19.87 -21.23 -4.58
N ARG A 190 19.05 -20.79 -5.54
CA ARG A 190 19.26 -19.53 -6.27
C ARG A 190 19.12 -18.32 -5.35
N LEU A 191 18.10 -18.28 -4.50
CA LEU A 191 17.89 -17.18 -3.54
C LEU A 191 18.95 -17.18 -2.45
N ALA A 192 19.32 -18.35 -1.93
CA ALA A 192 20.40 -18.49 -0.95
C ALA A 192 21.73 -17.94 -1.50
N ALA A 193 22.06 -18.30 -2.74
CA ALA A 193 23.25 -17.80 -3.43
C ALA A 193 23.19 -16.28 -3.62
N TYR A 194 22.04 -15.73 -4.00
CA TYR A 194 21.86 -14.30 -4.17
C TYR A 194 21.95 -13.52 -2.84
N LEU A 195 21.28 -13.97 -1.78
CA LEU A 195 21.36 -13.31 -0.47
C LEU A 195 22.80 -13.33 0.06
N LYS A 196 23.52 -14.45 -0.15
CA LYS A 196 24.94 -14.54 0.13
C LYS A 196 25.78 -13.58 -0.71
N GLU A 197 25.50 -13.47 -2.01
CA GLU A 197 26.12 -12.48 -2.93
C GLU A 197 25.93 -11.04 -2.41
N MET A 198 24.80 -10.77 -1.75
CA MET A 198 24.45 -9.48 -1.16
C MET A 198 24.92 -9.30 0.29
N GLY A 199 25.62 -10.28 0.88
CA GLY A 199 26.05 -10.22 2.28
C GLY A 199 24.87 -10.20 3.26
N VAL A 200 23.85 -11.00 3.00
CA VAL A 200 22.68 -11.21 3.88
C VAL A 200 22.67 -12.65 4.37
N GLY A 201 22.42 -12.83 5.66
CA GLY A 201 22.36 -14.12 6.34
C GLY A 201 21.19 -15.00 5.87
N GLN A 202 21.32 -16.31 6.09
CA GLN A 202 20.32 -17.29 5.65
C GLN A 202 18.97 -17.18 6.38
N GLY A 203 18.92 -16.51 7.54
CA GLY A 203 17.70 -16.35 8.33
C GLY A 203 16.55 -15.75 7.52
N VAL A 204 16.83 -14.80 6.62
CA VAL A 204 15.80 -14.19 5.76
C VAL A 204 15.13 -15.22 4.86
N LEU A 205 15.93 -16.11 4.25
CA LEU A 205 15.40 -17.18 3.40
C LEU A 205 14.64 -18.22 4.21
N THR A 206 15.11 -18.55 5.40
CA THR A 206 14.41 -19.47 6.32
C THR A 206 13.04 -18.91 6.69
N THR A 207 12.95 -17.64 7.08
CA THR A 207 11.68 -16.98 7.39
C THR A 207 10.77 -16.92 6.16
N MET A 208 11.33 -16.61 4.99
CA MET A 208 10.61 -16.61 3.72
C MET A 208 9.98 -17.98 3.42
N LYS A 209 10.72 -19.08 3.62
CA LYS A 209 10.23 -20.46 3.43
C LYS A 209 9.10 -20.82 4.39
N ASN A 210 9.24 -20.42 5.65
CA ASN A 210 8.32 -20.80 6.72
C ASN A 210 7.04 -19.96 6.75
N THR A 211 6.95 -18.94 5.89
CA THR A 211 5.81 -18.03 5.85
C THR A 211 4.92 -18.37 4.65
N PRO A 212 3.64 -18.71 4.85
CA PRO A 212 2.71 -19.06 3.78
C PRO A 212 2.58 -17.97 2.72
N ALA A 213 2.26 -18.37 1.48
CA ALA A 213 2.16 -17.46 0.32
C ALA A 213 0.97 -16.50 0.43
N SER A 214 -0.01 -16.86 1.26
CA SER A 214 -1.21 -16.07 1.57
C SER A 214 -0.98 -15.05 2.70
N GLY A 215 0.20 -15.04 3.32
CA GLY A 215 0.53 -14.11 4.40
C GLY A 215 1.84 -13.37 4.13
N ILE A 216 2.18 -12.45 5.03
CA ILE A 216 3.48 -11.76 5.07
C ILE A 216 3.98 -11.83 6.50
N HIS A 217 5.22 -12.29 6.68
CA HIS A 217 5.90 -12.20 7.96
C HIS A 217 6.76 -10.96 7.95
N GLN A 218 6.36 -9.96 8.74
CA GLN A 218 7.14 -8.76 8.95
C GLN A 218 8.38 -9.09 9.77
N LEU A 219 9.54 -8.67 9.27
CA LEU A 219 10.80 -8.81 10.00
C LEU A 219 10.97 -7.64 10.96
N VAL A 220 11.19 -7.94 12.24
CA VAL A 220 11.49 -6.93 13.25
C VAL A 220 12.92 -6.39 13.07
N PRO A 221 13.19 -5.09 13.34
CA PRO A 221 14.49 -4.45 13.08
C PRO A 221 15.71 -5.19 13.65
N GLU A 222 15.63 -5.68 14.87
CA GLU A 222 16.73 -6.38 15.54
C GLU A 222 17.03 -7.73 14.88
N SER A 223 15.99 -8.41 14.38
CA SER A 223 16.15 -9.64 13.61
C SER A 223 16.74 -9.36 12.24
N MET A 224 16.32 -8.27 11.59
CA MET A 224 16.92 -7.82 10.33
C MET A 224 18.41 -7.54 10.51
N LEU A 225 18.80 -6.87 11.59
CA LEU A 225 20.20 -6.55 11.88
C LEU A 225 21.03 -7.82 12.14
N ARG A 226 20.52 -8.76 12.94
CA ARG A 226 21.18 -10.05 13.21
C ARG A 226 21.35 -10.92 11.96
N MET A 227 20.50 -10.74 10.95
CA MET A 227 20.58 -11.44 9.67
C MET A 227 21.35 -10.64 8.61
N ASP A 228 21.98 -9.53 8.99
CA ASP A 228 22.64 -8.58 8.09
C ASP A 228 21.73 -8.04 6.98
N LEU A 229 20.41 -8.11 7.13
CA LEU A 229 19.47 -7.57 6.14
C LEU A 229 19.47 -6.04 6.16
N VAL A 230 19.51 -5.45 7.35
CA VAL A 230 19.81 -4.02 7.56
C VAL A 230 21.24 -3.87 8.08
N THR A 231 21.86 -2.73 7.82
CA THR A 231 23.21 -2.41 8.30
C THR A 231 23.21 -1.60 9.59
N SER A 232 22.08 -1.00 9.94
CA SER A 232 21.85 -0.25 11.17
C SER A 232 20.34 -0.16 11.46
N LEU A 233 19.98 0.38 12.62
CA LEU A 233 18.60 0.63 13.04
C LEU A 233 18.12 2.05 12.70
N ASP A 234 18.84 2.74 11.82
CA ASP A 234 18.48 4.08 11.38
C ASP A 234 17.21 4.07 10.50
N SER A 235 16.70 5.28 10.23
CA SER A 235 15.56 5.54 9.35
C SER A 235 16.01 6.10 8.00
N VAL A 236 15.06 6.27 7.07
CA VAL A 236 15.26 6.97 5.80
C VAL A 236 15.91 8.36 5.99
N ASP A 237 15.66 9.00 7.13
CA ASP A 237 16.21 10.31 7.52
C ASP A 237 17.73 10.35 7.51
N LEU A 238 18.40 9.20 7.71
CA LEU A 238 19.86 9.07 7.57
C LEU A 238 20.37 9.57 6.22
N PHE A 239 19.53 9.46 5.18
CA PHE A 239 19.86 9.80 3.80
C PHE A 239 19.17 11.07 3.29
N THR A 240 18.08 11.49 3.93
CA THR A 240 17.17 12.51 3.38
C THR A 240 16.93 13.70 4.29
N ALA A 241 17.31 13.66 5.57
CA ALA A 241 17.13 14.79 6.47
C ALA A 241 17.93 16.01 5.99
N GLY A 242 17.33 17.20 6.06
CA GLY A 242 17.99 18.43 5.60
C GLY A 242 19.30 18.73 6.32
N THR A 243 19.46 18.25 7.55
CA THR A 243 20.65 18.43 8.38
C THR A 243 21.88 17.67 7.88
N ILE A 244 21.72 16.62 7.07
CA ILE A 244 22.88 15.81 6.63
C ILE A 244 23.85 16.59 5.75
N CYS A 245 23.36 17.60 5.02
CA CYS A 245 24.20 18.43 4.15
C CYS A 245 25.02 19.48 4.90
N ARG A 246 24.97 19.48 6.24
CA ARG A 246 25.89 20.25 7.10
C ARG A 246 27.07 19.41 7.58
N ALA A 247 27.09 18.11 7.28
CA ALA A 247 28.18 17.22 7.68
C ALA A 247 29.47 17.50 6.90
N ASN A 248 30.61 17.23 7.54
CA ASN A 248 31.93 17.29 6.93
C ASN A 248 32.61 15.89 7.03
N PRO A 249 32.93 15.22 5.91
CA PRO A 249 32.77 15.67 4.52
C PRO A 249 31.31 15.72 4.06
N LEU A 250 31.01 16.61 3.11
CA LEU A 250 29.67 16.78 2.54
C LEU A 250 29.18 15.46 1.90
N PRO A 251 27.99 14.95 2.25
CA PRO A 251 27.45 13.74 1.63
C PRO A 251 27.29 13.90 0.11
N ALA A 252 27.61 12.83 -0.64
CA ALA A 252 27.60 12.85 -2.11
C ALA A 252 26.22 13.10 -2.73
N ASN A 253 25.16 12.94 -1.95
CA ASN A 253 23.79 13.18 -2.39
C ASN A 253 23.30 14.61 -2.11
N CYS A 254 24.11 15.46 -1.47
CA CYS A 254 23.82 16.87 -1.28
C CYS A 254 24.14 17.68 -2.54
N ARG A 255 23.19 18.50 -2.99
CA ARG A 255 23.35 19.35 -4.17
C ARG A 255 22.93 20.79 -3.88
N GLU A 256 23.86 21.69 -4.14
CA GLU A 256 23.61 23.12 -4.16
C GLU A 256 22.87 23.52 -5.44
N ILE A 257 21.84 24.35 -5.32
CA ILE A 257 21.23 25.05 -6.45
C ILE A 257 21.54 26.53 -6.25
N PRO A 258 22.30 27.18 -7.15
CA PRO A 258 22.66 28.58 -7.01
C PRO A 258 21.41 29.46 -6.99
N ALA A 259 21.27 30.27 -5.95
CA ALA A 259 20.21 31.26 -5.87
C ALA A 259 20.54 32.42 -6.85
N ASN A 260 19.83 32.51 -7.97
CA ASN A 260 19.67 33.80 -8.64
C ASN A 260 18.76 34.66 -7.74
N ARG A 261 19.39 35.51 -6.91
CA ARG A 261 18.84 36.37 -5.83
C ARG A 261 17.92 37.51 -6.33
N PRO A 262 17.07 38.10 -5.48
CA PRO A 262 17.51 39.05 -4.43
C PRO A 262 17.41 38.49 -3.00
N ALA A 263 18.32 38.95 -2.14
CA ALA A 263 18.21 38.79 -0.71
C ALA A 263 16.96 39.50 -0.18
N LEU A 264 16.14 38.81 0.60
CA LEU A 264 15.23 39.46 1.54
C LEU A 264 16.09 40.22 2.58
N PRO A 265 15.72 41.46 2.94
CA PRO A 265 16.56 42.27 3.81
C PRO A 265 16.72 41.60 5.18
N ALA A 266 17.97 41.55 5.63
CA ALA A 266 18.31 41.24 7.00
C ALA A 266 17.67 42.30 7.91
N GLY A 267 16.73 41.89 8.75
CA GLY A 267 16.01 42.81 9.63
C GLY A 267 14.81 42.18 10.31
N SER A 268 15.03 41.15 11.12
CA SER A 268 14.17 40.87 12.27
C SER A 268 14.95 40.03 13.27
N GLU A 269 15.37 40.69 14.35
CA GLU A 269 15.71 40.03 15.61
C GLU A 269 14.56 39.14 16.11
N PRO A 270 14.86 38.15 16.97
CA PRO A 270 14.00 37.00 17.20
C PRO A 270 12.69 37.41 17.89
N ALA A 271 11.59 37.32 17.15
CA ALA A 271 10.27 37.30 17.76
C ALA A 271 10.14 36.00 18.56
N GLU A 272 9.93 36.18 19.85
CA GLU A 272 9.61 35.16 20.85
C GLU A 272 8.53 34.21 20.29
N VAL A 273 8.85 32.91 20.26
CA VAL A 273 8.02 31.85 19.68
C VAL A 273 6.68 31.75 20.43
N PRO A 274 5.55 32.10 19.81
CA PRO A 274 4.26 31.62 20.27
C PRO A 274 4.12 30.16 19.78
N PRO A 275 3.50 29.25 20.56
CA PRO A 275 3.40 27.85 20.18
C PRO A 275 2.70 27.73 18.82
N ALA A 276 3.43 27.18 17.85
CA ALA A 276 2.95 26.96 16.50
C ALA A 276 1.68 26.09 16.54
N GLN A 277 0.56 26.69 16.15
CA GLN A 277 -0.64 25.96 15.77
C GLN A 277 -0.38 25.27 14.41
N PRO A 278 -0.80 24.01 14.19
CA PRO A 278 -0.37 23.26 13.03
C PRO A 278 -1.15 23.63 11.76
N GLU A 279 -0.44 24.17 10.75
CA GLU A 279 -0.90 24.25 9.36
C GLU A 279 -0.83 22.85 8.69
N ILE A 280 -1.76 21.95 9.05
CA ILE A 280 -1.89 20.58 8.49
C ILE A 280 -2.76 20.54 7.20
N ALA A 281 -3.33 21.64 6.76
CA ALA A 281 -4.29 21.61 5.66
C ALA A 281 -3.59 21.75 4.29
N LEU A 282 -3.17 20.63 3.67
CA LEU A 282 -3.31 20.38 2.21
C LEU A 282 -2.69 19.04 1.75
N ARG A 283 -3.33 17.93 2.17
CA ARG A 283 -3.74 16.78 1.31
C ARG A 283 -4.37 15.69 2.18
N GLU A 284 -5.43 16.07 2.85
CA GLU A 284 -6.42 15.13 3.39
C GLU A 284 -7.73 15.52 2.71
N GLN A 285 -8.09 14.81 1.63
CA GLN A 285 -9.44 15.01 1.10
C GLN A 285 -10.41 14.58 2.20
N ASP A 286 -11.44 15.39 2.44
CA ASP A 286 -12.54 15.06 3.35
C ASP A 286 -13.02 13.63 3.10
N MET A 287 -13.35 12.91 4.17
CA MET A 287 -13.89 11.56 4.05
C MET A 287 -15.05 11.53 3.05
N ARG A 288 -14.84 10.77 1.99
CA ARG A 288 -15.77 10.56 0.90
C ARG A 288 -16.52 9.27 1.16
N PHE A 289 -17.84 9.33 0.99
CA PHE A 289 -18.73 8.18 1.06
C PHE A 289 -19.35 7.93 -0.31
N VAL A 290 -19.11 6.75 -0.87
CA VAL A 290 -19.72 6.33 -2.14
C VAL A 290 -20.19 4.88 -2.06
N VAL A 291 -21.25 4.54 -2.77
CA VAL A 291 -21.70 3.15 -2.91
C VAL A 291 -20.86 2.47 -3.98
N VAL A 292 -20.41 1.26 -3.69
CA VAL A 292 -19.55 0.47 -4.58
C VAL A 292 -20.17 -0.91 -4.73
N ARG A 293 -20.12 -1.45 -5.95
CA ARG A 293 -20.54 -2.80 -6.29
C ARG A 293 -19.33 -3.62 -6.72
N GLY A 294 -19.26 -4.85 -6.21
CA GLY A 294 -18.27 -5.81 -6.64
C GLY A 294 -18.36 -6.12 -8.14
N ILE A 295 -17.23 -6.36 -8.78
CA ILE A 295 -17.17 -6.73 -10.21
C ILE A 295 -16.67 -8.15 -10.46
N ASN A 296 -16.63 -8.98 -9.41
CA ASN A 296 -16.07 -10.32 -9.55
C ASN A 296 -16.98 -11.18 -10.45
N PRO A 297 -16.46 -11.84 -11.51
CA PRO A 297 -17.28 -12.70 -12.37
C PRO A 297 -18.02 -13.80 -11.63
N LEU A 298 -17.52 -14.23 -10.45
CA LEU A 298 -18.15 -15.24 -9.60
C LEU A 298 -19.46 -14.78 -8.95
N CYS A 299 -19.70 -13.47 -8.85
CA CYS A 299 -20.92 -12.92 -8.27
C CYS A 299 -21.87 -12.28 -9.29
N ASN A 300 -21.51 -12.20 -10.57
CA ASN A 300 -22.35 -11.57 -11.59
C ASN A 300 -23.65 -12.38 -11.80
N PRO A 301 -24.86 -11.78 -11.80
CA PRO A 301 -25.20 -10.35 -11.74
C PRO A 301 -25.50 -9.78 -10.35
N ASP A 302 -25.21 -10.53 -9.30
CA ASP A 302 -25.68 -10.35 -7.93
C ASP A 302 -24.59 -9.92 -6.96
N CYS A 303 -23.62 -9.14 -7.44
CA CYS A 303 -22.47 -8.77 -6.64
C CYS A 303 -22.83 -7.94 -5.41
N PRO A 304 -22.08 -8.09 -4.30
CA PRO A 304 -22.35 -7.34 -3.09
C PRO A 304 -22.02 -5.86 -3.25
N GLU A 305 -22.80 -5.03 -2.57
CA GLU A 305 -22.58 -3.59 -2.46
C GLU A 305 -22.12 -3.19 -1.06
N TRP A 306 -21.28 -2.16 -0.99
CA TRP A 306 -20.79 -1.56 0.25
C TRP A 306 -20.66 -0.04 0.13
N ILE A 307 -20.51 0.63 1.25
CA ILE A 307 -20.15 2.04 1.33
C ILE A 307 -18.63 2.12 1.46
N SER A 308 -17.95 2.70 0.47
CA SER A 308 -16.54 3.07 0.62
C SER A 308 -16.44 4.38 1.39
N ALA A 309 -15.74 4.37 2.52
CA ALA A 309 -15.46 5.52 3.38
C ALA A 309 -13.95 5.78 3.41
N GLU A 310 -13.47 6.67 2.54
CA GLU A 310 -12.03 6.93 2.40
C GLU A 310 -11.70 8.41 2.50
N GLY A 311 -10.58 8.74 3.12
CA GLY A 311 -10.13 10.11 3.37
C GLY A 311 -10.06 10.43 4.86
N ALA A 312 -9.82 11.70 5.18
CA ALA A 312 -9.68 12.13 6.57
C ALA A 312 -11.02 12.41 7.22
N ILE A 313 -11.11 12.14 8.52
CA ILE A 313 -12.29 12.48 9.30
C ILE A 313 -12.28 13.98 9.57
N THR A 314 -13.22 14.72 8.99
CA THR A 314 -13.34 16.17 9.13
C THR A 314 -14.71 16.53 9.72
N PRO A 315 -14.94 17.78 10.14
CA PRO A 315 -16.24 18.23 10.64
C PRO A 315 -17.43 17.94 9.71
N GLN A 316 -17.18 17.75 8.40
CA GLN A 316 -18.21 17.42 7.43
C GLN A 316 -18.55 15.91 7.36
N THR A 317 -17.67 15.05 7.88
CA THR A 317 -17.79 13.58 7.77
C THR A 317 -19.15 13.06 8.25
N PRO A 318 -19.69 13.43 9.44
CA PRO A 318 -20.97 12.92 9.89
C PRO A 318 -22.14 13.35 9.00
N GLN A 319 -22.08 14.58 8.45
CA GLN A 319 -23.13 15.09 7.57
C GLN A 319 -23.11 14.36 6.22
N LYS A 320 -21.94 14.16 5.62
CA LYS A 320 -21.79 13.41 4.36
C LYS A 320 -22.25 11.96 4.51
N LEU A 321 -21.90 11.30 5.62
CA LEU A 321 -22.40 9.96 5.93
C LEU A 321 -23.92 9.94 6.05
N ARG A 322 -24.52 10.88 6.80
CA ARG A 322 -25.98 10.97 6.95
C ARG A 322 -26.69 11.19 5.62
N GLN A 323 -26.15 12.05 4.76
CA GLN A 323 -26.68 12.30 3.42
C GLN A 323 -26.68 11.02 2.59
N LEU A 324 -25.56 10.29 2.56
CA LEU A 324 -25.52 9.01 1.83
C LEU A 324 -26.52 8.01 2.41
N LEU A 325 -26.56 7.83 3.73
CA LEU A 325 -27.49 6.89 4.38
C LEU A 325 -28.96 7.24 4.09
N ALA A 326 -29.31 8.53 3.98
CA ALA A 326 -30.64 8.95 3.59
C ALA A 326 -31.00 8.50 2.16
N THR A 327 -30.04 8.54 1.21
CA THR A 327 -30.25 8.04 -0.17
C THR A 327 -30.42 6.51 -0.23
N LEU A 328 -29.86 5.78 0.74
CA LEU A 328 -29.97 4.32 0.82
C LEU A 328 -31.30 3.84 1.45
N GLY A 329 -32.05 4.73 2.12
CA GLY A 329 -33.30 4.39 2.79
C GLY A 329 -33.11 3.31 3.86
N ASN A 330 -33.83 2.19 3.73
CA ASN A 330 -33.76 1.08 4.68
C ASN A 330 -32.59 0.10 4.41
N ARG A 331 -31.80 0.32 3.35
CA ARG A 331 -30.72 -0.59 2.96
C ARG A 331 -29.55 -0.45 3.93
N ARG A 332 -29.06 -1.59 4.44
CA ARG A 332 -27.91 -1.66 5.36
C ARG A 332 -26.70 -2.19 4.61
N LEU A 333 -25.92 -1.27 4.05
CA LEU A 333 -24.66 -1.62 3.40
C LEU A 333 -23.52 -1.54 4.42
N PRO A 334 -22.55 -2.48 4.38
CA PRO A 334 -21.38 -2.42 5.22
C PRO A 334 -20.54 -1.20 4.85
N VAL A 335 -19.89 -0.59 5.85
CA VAL A 335 -18.94 0.51 5.65
C VAL A 335 -17.53 -0.08 5.56
N VAL A 336 -16.90 0.09 4.41
CA VAL A 336 -15.49 -0.25 4.19
C VAL A 336 -14.67 1.02 4.37
N ILE A 337 -13.91 1.09 5.46
CA ILE A 337 -13.21 2.31 5.88
C ILE A 337 -11.70 2.18 5.72
N SER A 338 -11.10 3.22 5.12
CA SER A 338 -9.64 3.44 5.12
C SER A 338 -9.37 4.92 5.38
N SER A 339 -8.87 5.22 6.58
CA SER A 339 -8.66 6.59 7.05
C SER A 339 -7.50 6.67 8.04
N ARG A 340 -6.70 7.73 7.90
CA ARG A 340 -5.62 8.07 8.84
C ARG A 340 -6.10 8.75 10.13
N GLY A 341 -7.42 8.83 10.31
CA GLY A 341 -8.02 9.54 11.43
C GLY A 341 -8.37 10.98 11.06
N GLY A 342 -8.34 11.87 12.04
CA GLY A 342 -8.79 13.26 11.90
C GLY A 342 -9.51 13.75 13.16
N ASP A 343 -10.60 14.48 12.99
CA ASP A 343 -11.35 15.07 14.10
C ASP A 343 -12.03 14.03 15.00
N LEU A 344 -11.72 14.07 16.29
CA LEU A 344 -12.25 13.14 17.29
C LEU A 344 -13.77 13.22 17.40
N SER A 345 -14.34 14.42 17.55
CA SER A 345 -15.78 14.59 17.75
C SER A 345 -16.58 14.10 16.54
N SER A 346 -16.07 14.34 15.33
CA SER A 346 -16.64 13.87 14.07
C SER A 346 -16.55 12.35 13.94
N ALA A 347 -15.45 11.74 14.37
CA ALA A 347 -15.33 10.29 14.40
C ALA A 347 -16.35 9.65 15.33
N LEU A 348 -16.52 10.19 16.55
CA LEU A 348 -17.51 9.71 17.50
C LEU A 348 -18.94 9.89 16.95
N ALA A 349 -19.23 11.02 16.33
CA ALA A 349 -20.53 11.29 15.73
C ALA A 349 -20.83 10.36 14.53
N ALA A 350 -19.86 10.13 13.65
CA ALA A 350 -19.98 9.19 12.54
C ALA A 350 -20.13 7.74 13.06
N GLY A 351 -19.37 7.36 14.07
CA GLY A 351 -19.50 6.07 14.74
C GLY A 351 -20.87 5.86 15.39
N ARG A 352 -21.46 6.89 16.01
CA ARG A 352 -22.85 6.83 16.52
C ARG A 352 -23.87 6.61 15.41
N LEU A 353 -23.70 7.26 14.25
CA LEU A 353 -24.58 7.05 13.08
C LEU A 353 -24.49 5.60 12.57
N ILE A 354 -23.28 5.05 12.49
CA ILE A 354 -23.03 3.65 12.12
C ILE A 354 -23.75 2.71 13.12
N HIS A 355 -23.59 2.98 14.42
CA HIS A 355 -24.18 2.19 15.49
C HIS A 355 -25.71 2.22 15.47
N GLU A 356 -26.31 3.42 15.36
CA GLU A 356 -27.76 3.62 15.28
C GLU A 356 -28.37 2.85 14.11
N LYS A 357 -27.70 2.84 12.95
CA LYS A 357 -28.14 2.12 11.75
C LYS A 357 -27.75 0.64 11.74
N LYS A 358 -27.04 0.16 12.76
CA LYS A 358 -26.55 -1.22 12.91
C LYS A 358 -25.76 -1.68 11.68
N LEU A 359 -24.87 -0.82 11.17
CA LEU A 359 -24.05 -1.14 10.00
C LEU A 359 -22.85 -1.97 10.40
N ASP A 360 -22.50 -2.96 9.58
CA ASP A 360 -21.22 -3.65 9.69
C ASP A 360 -20.10 -2.73 9.18
N VAL A 361 -18.93 -2.81 9.79
CA VAL A 361 -17.76 -2.00 9.41
C VAL A 361 -16.55 -2.90 9.27
N ALA A 362 -15.81 -2.70 8.18
CA ALA A 362 -14.55 -3.38 7.93
C ALA A 362 -13.45 -2.40 7.54
N VAL A 363 -12.24 -2.63 8.03
CA VAL A 363 -11.06 -1.89 7.59
C VAL A 363 -10.51 -2.52 6.32
N ALA A 364 -10.64 -1.80 5.21
CA ALA A 364 -10.10 -2.11 3.89
C ALA A 364 -10.17 -0.85 3.02
N ARG A 365 -9.42 -0.83 1.91
CA ARG A 365 -9.57 0.19 0.86
C ARG A 365 -10.44 -0.33 -0.28
N THR A 366 -11.04 0.56 -1.03
CA THR A 366 -11.71 0.27 -2.29
C THR A 366 -10.80 0.61 -3.46
N ASP A 367 -10.53 -0.38 -4.31
CA ASP A 367 -9.93 -0.17 -5.63
C ASP A 367 -11.06 0.01 -6.66
N PHE A 368 -11.23 1.23 -7.16
CA PHE A 368 -12.28 1.57 -8.12
C PHE A 368 -11.87 1.11 -9.53
N VAL A 369 -12.81 0.48 -10.23
CA VAL A 369 -12.60 -0.02 -11.58
C VAL A 369 -13.46 0.77 -12.56
N GLY A 370 -12.87 1.22 -13.66
CA GLY A 370 -13.51 2.09 -14.65
C GLY A 370 -13.14 3.55 -14.46
N CYS A 371 -13.62 4.18 -13.39
CA CYS A 371 -13.28 5.57 -13.07
C CYS A 371 -13.18 5.82 -11.56
N ASP A 372 -12.39 6.83 -11.17
CA ASP A 372 -12.26 7.27 -9.78
C ASP A 372 -13.36 8.29 -9.46
N PRO A 373 -14.18 8.08 -8.42
CA PRO A 373 -15.22 9.03 -7.99
C PRO A 373 -14.71 10.44 -7.63
N ALA A 374 -13.38 10.67 -7.58
CA ALA A 374 -12.78 11.98 -7.33
C ALA A 374 -12.70 12.83 -8.60
N LYS A 375 -12.91 12.24 -9.78
CA LYS A 375 -12.86 12.94 -11.07
C LYS A 375 -14.26 13.44 -11.45
N ALA A 376 -14.34 14.68 -11.93
CA ALA A 376 -15.60 15.34 -12.26
C ALA A 376 -16.46 14.58 -13.30
N ASP A 377 -15.83 13.85 -14.21
CA ASP A 377 -16.51 13.08 -15.27
C ASP A 377 -16.83 11.62 -14.88
N CYS A 378 -16.62 11.24 -13.62
CA CYS A 378 -16.91 9.90 -13.13
C CYS A 378 -18.31 9.86 -12.51
N LEU A 379 -19.26 9.27 -13.24
CA LEU A 379 -20.62 9.03 -12.77
C LEU A 379 -20.78 7.56 -12.40
N ALA A 380 -21.55 7.30 -11.34
CA ALA A 380 -21.87 5.95 -10.90
C ALA A 380 -22.95 5.34 -11.82
N ASP A 381 -22.72 4.11 -12.28
CA ASP A 381 -23.72 3.33 -13.00
C ASP A 381 -24.74 2.73 -12.01
N ASP A 382 -26.03 2.96 -12.24
CA ASP A 382 -27.13 2.54 -11.34
C ASP A 382 -26.95 2.92 -9.85
N GLY A 383 -26.27 4.04 -9.61
CA GLY A 383 -26.02 4.58 -8.28
C GLY A 383 -24.89 3.88 -7.50
N ALA A 384 -24.10 3.02 -8.14
CA ALA A 384 -22.93 2.37 -7.53
C ALA A 384 -21.70 2.42 -8.46
N TYR A 385 -20.52 2.66 -7.90
CA TYR A 385 -19.26 2.54 -8.64
C TYR A 385 -18.82 1.08 -8.70
N ALA A 386 -18.17 0.68 -9.78
CA ALA A 386 -17.52 -0.62 -9.86
C ALA A 386 -16.23 -0.63 -9.02
N GLY A 387 -16.02 -1.66 -8.20
CA GLY A 387 -14.79 -1.74 -7.42
C GLY A 387 -14.53 -3.08 -6.75
N LEU A 388 -13.40 -3.16 -6.07
CA LEU A 388 -12.95 -4.30 -5.26
C LEU A 388 -12.48 -3.81 -3.90
N SER A 389 -12.89 -4.47 -2.82
CA SER A 389 -12.32 -4.21 -1.49
C SER A 389 -10.99 -4.95 -1.33
N ILE A 390 -9.97 -4.27 -0.79
CA ILE A 390 -8.64 -4.82 -0.55
C ILE A 390 -8.23 -4.47 0.88
N ASP A 391 -8.00 -5.46 1.72
CA ASP A 391 -7.52 -5.27 3.09
C ASP A 391 -6.02 -4.90 3.12
N ALA A 392 -5.24 -5.40 2.18
CA ALA A 392 -3.80 -5.18 2.11
C ALA A 392 -3.40 -3.72 1.91
N GLY A 393 -2.86 -3.09 2.95
CA GLY A 393 -2.43 -1.68 2.94
C GLY A 393 -3.58 -0.69 3.16
N ALA A 394 -4.70 -1.14 3.72
CA ALA A 394 -5.72 -0.26 4.29
C ALA A 394 -5.27 0.24 5.68
N GLU A 395 -5.56 1.50 5.98
CA GLU A 395 -5.15 2.15 7.24
C GLU A 395 -6.41 2.57 8.01
N CYS A 396 -6.41 2.38 9.33
CA CYS A 396 -7.44 2.90 10.22
C CYS A 396 -6.79 3.40 11.51
N ASP A 397 -6.43 4.67 11.52
CA ASP A 397 -5.64 5.26 12.59
C ASP A 397 -6.54 6.10 13.52
N SER A 398 -6.34 5.90 14.82
CA SER A 398 -6.91 6.64 15.95
C SER A 398 -8.40 6.99 15.84
N ALA A 399 -8.75 8.16 15.28
CA ALA A 399 -10.14 8.58 15.11
C ALA A 399 -10.91 7.57 14.23
N CYS A 400 -10.27 6.98 13.23
CA CYS A 400 -10.86 5.92 12.42
C CYS A 400 -11.24 4.69 13.26
N ALA A 401 -10.37 4.27 14.18
CA ALA A 401 -10.65 3.11 15.04
C ALA A 401 -11.82 3.37 16.01
N LEU A 402 -12.05 4.64 16.39
CA LEU A 402 -13.25 5.04 17.13
C LEU A 402 -14.49 5.04 16.24
N MET A 403 -14.40 5.46 14.98
CA MET A 403 -15.52 5.31 14.04
C MET A 403 -15.85 3.84 13.77
N LEU A 404 -14.84 2.96 13.66
CA LEU A 404 -14.99 1.51 13.55
C LEU A 404 -15.71 0.91 14.76
N ALA A 405 -15.47 1.42 15.97
CA ALA A 405 -16.11 0.94 17.20
C ALA A 405 -17.65 0.99 17.12
N GLY A 406 -18.21 1.89 16.30
CA GLY A 406 -19.65 1.97 16.05
C GLY A 406 -20.25 0.80 15.28
N GLY A 407 -19.44 -0.04 14.63
CA GLY A 407 -19.93 -1.15 13.82
C GLY A 407 -20.63 -2.24 14.62
N ALA A 408 -21.70 -2.81 14.04
CA ALA A 408 -22.39 -3.98 14.58
C ALA A 408 -21.51 -5.24 14.50
N ARG A 409 -20.92 -5.49 13.32
CA ARG A 409 -19.72 -6.32 13.16
C ARG A 409 -18.54 -5.44 12.81
N ARG A 410 -17.39 -5.72 13.43
CA ARG A 410 -16.16 -4.93 13.32
C ARG A 410 -15.04 -5.83 12.87
N LEU A 411 -14.68 -5.73 11.60
CA LEU A 411 -13.75 -6.63 10.93
C LEU A 411 -12.46 -5.91 10.56
N VAL A 412 -11.32 -6.47 10.93
CA VAL A 412 -10.01 -5.96 10.54
C VAL A 412 -9.22 -7.14 10.02
N GLY A 413 -8.97 -7.14 8.71
CA GLY A 413 -8.20 -8.19 8.06
C GLY A 413 -6.74 -8.20 8.54
N PRO A 414 -6.05 -9.34 8.46
CA PRO A 414 -4.65 -9.45 8.91
C PRO A 414 -3.68 -8.60 8.07
N GLN A 415 -4.09 -8.11 6.90
CA GLN A 415 -3.29 -7.23 6.04
C GLN A 415 -3.70 -5.74 6.17
N ALA A 416 -4.72 -5.44 6.97
CA ALA A 416 -5.17 -4.09 7.28
C ALA A 416 -4.48 -3.58 8.56
N ARG A 417 -4.09 -2.31 8.57
CA ARG A 417 -3.50 -1.66 9.74
C ARG A 417 -4.58 -0.95 10.53
N LEU A 418 -4.66 -1.24 11.82
CA LEU A 418 -5.40 -0.45 12.78
C LEU A 418 -4.49 0.01 13.90
N SER A 419 -4.39 1.32 14.09
CA SER A 419 -3.65 1.91 15.20
C SER A 419 -4.59 2.76 16.07
N LEU A 420 -4.29 2.82 17.37
CA LEU A 420 -5.11 3.59 18.30
C LEU A 420 -4.26 4.13 19.43
N TYR A 421 -4.34 5.43 19.67
CA TYR A 421 -3.93 6.07 20.91
C TYR A 421 -5.04 6.96 21.46
N LEU A 422 -4.86 7.42 22.69
CA LEU A 422 -5.80 8.30 23.34
C LEU A 422 -5.66 9.75 22.81
N MET A 423 -6.60 10.19 21.98
CA MET A 423 -6.64 11.52 21.36
C MET A 423 -7.07 12.66 22.31
N GLY A 424 -6.81 12.54 23.62
CA GLY A 424 -7.36 13.43 24.64
C GLY A 424 -8.83 13.11 25.00
N GLN A 425 -9.44 13.95 25.85
CA GLN A 425 -10.85 13.79 26.29
C GLN A 425 -11.21 12.38 26.82
N ARG A 426 -10.41 11.88 27.77
CA ARG A 426 -10.50 10.52 28.34
C ARG A 426 -11.91 10.07 28.67
N GLN A 427 -12.65 10.90 29.40
CA GLN A 427 -14.00 10.58 29.87
C GLN A 427 -14.98 10.43 28.69
N VAL A 428 -14.83 11.27 27.65
CA VAL A 428 -15.67 11.24 26.45
C VAL A 428 -15.42 9.96 25.65
N VAL A 429 -14.14 9.61 25.43
CA VAL A 429 -13.78 8.38 24.72
C VAL A 429 -14.22 7.14 25.51
N LYS A 430 -14.05 7.14 26.83
CA LYS A 430 -14.51 6.04 27.68
C LYS A 430 -16.02 5.84 27.59
N ALA A 431 -16.79 6.91 27.76
CA ALA A 431 -18.25 6.86 27.67
C ALA A 431 -18.71 6.41 26.28
N TYR A 432 -18.04 6.86 25.22
CA TYR A 432 -18.32 6.42 23.86
C TYR A 432 -18.07 4.92 23.67
N LEU A 433 -16.94 4.38 24.14
CA LEU A 433 -16.66 2.95 24.02
C LEU A 433 -17.68 2.11 24.80
N GLU A 434 -18.10 2.55 25.98
CA GLU A 434 -19.16 1.92 26.77
C GLU A 434 -20.50 1.92 26.01
N GLU A 435 -20.85 3.04 25.36
CA GLU A 435 -22.04 3.14 24.52
C GLU A 435 -21.99 2.19 23.31
N MET A 436 -20.81 1.98 22.71
CA MET A 436 -20.62 1.02 21.62
C MET A 436 -20.51 -0.44 22.11
N ALA A 437 -20.79 -0.69 23.39
CA ALA A 437 -20.68 -1.99 24.06
C ALA A 437 -19.26 -2.61 23.99
N ILE A 438 -18.22 -1.78 24.02
CA ILE A 438 -16.82 -2.20 24.11
C ILE A 438 -16.38 -2.18 25.57
N GLY A 439 -15.82 -3.30 26.03
CA GLY A 439 -15.38 -3.45 27.42
C GLY A 439 -14.24 -2.49 27.82
N PRO A 440 -14.05 -2.27 29.13
CA PRO A 440 -13.04 -1.34 29.65
C PRO A 440 -11.60 -1.74 29.34
N GLY A 441 -11.38 -2.99 28.88
CA GLY A 441 -10.08 -3.51 28.47
C GLY A 441 -9.44 -2.72 27.32
N LEU A 442 -10.24 -2.24 26.35
CA LEU A 442 -9.71 -1.41 25.26
C LEU A 442 -9.24 -0.06 25.79
N PHE A 443 -10.08 0.61 26.59
CA PHE A 443 -9.74 1.90 27.20
C PHE A 443 -8.48 1.80 28.07
N THR A 444 -8.37 0.76 28.88
CA THR A 444 -7.18 0.50 29.70
C THR A 444 -5.93 0.24 28.83
N ALA A 445 -6.09 -0.47 27.71
CA ALA A 445 -5.01 -0.77 26.79
C ALA A 445 -4.47 0.48 26.07
N ILE A 446 -5.31 1.48 25.81
CA ILE A 446 -4.94 2.73 25.15
C ILE A 446 -4.53 3.83 26.15
N GLU A 447 -5.06 3.84 27.37
CA GLU A 447 -4.72 4.83 28.40
C GLU A 447 -3.26 4.72 28.85
N ARG A 448 -2.71 3.50 28.87
CA ARG A 448 -1.30 3.25 29.19
C ARG A 448 -0.33 3.64 28.07
N ARG A 449 -0.83 4.16 26.94
CA ARG A 449 -0.05 4.44 25.73
C ARG A 449 -0.08 5.94 25.43
N SER A 450 1.10 6.55 25.42
CA SER A 450 1.32 7.96 25.05
C SER A 450 1.66 8.16 23.56
N VAL A 451 1.71 7.08 22.77
CA VAL A 451 2.09 7.10 21.33
C VAL A 451 1.20 6.13 20.55
N GLU A 452 0.86 6.47 19.30
CA GLU A 452 0.15 5.64 18.34
C GLU A 452 0.84 4.29 18.13
N ARG A 453 0.12 3.20 18.35
CA ARG A 453 0.62 1.83 18.14
C ARG A 453 -0.45 1.01 17.45
N GLN A 454 -0.02 0.18 16.50
CA GLN A 454 -0.86 -0.83 15.89
C GLN A 454 -1.37 -1.80 16.97
N LEU A 455 -2.64 -2.16 16.89
CA LEU A 455 -3.24 -3.21 17.71
C LEU A 455 -3.15 -4.52 16.94
N GLU A 456 -2.47 -5.51 17.51
CA GLU A 456 -2.42 -6.86 16.95
C GLU A 456 -3.83 -7.48 16.85
N PRO A 457 -4.14 -8.28 15.82
CA PRO A 457 -5.47 -8.88 15.64
C PRO A 457 -6.01 -9.62 16.86
N GLU A 458 -5.16 -10.41 17.53
CA GLU A 458 -5.55 -11.12 18.76
C GLU A 458 -5.87 -10.15 19.91
N MET A 459 -5.13 -9.04 20.00
CA MET A 459 -5.36 -8.02 21.01
C MET A 459 -6.68 -7.29 20.74
N MET A 460 -6.97 -6.95 19.48
CA MET A 460 -8.24 -6.32 19.08
C MET A 460 -9.46 -7.17 19.45
N LEU A 461 -9.37 -8.49 19.26
CA LEU A 461 -10.39 -9.44 19.69
C LEU A 461 -10.51 -9.50 21.20
N LYS A 462 -9.38 -9.66 21.89
CA LYS A 462 -9.32 -9.77 23.35
C LYS A 462 -9.93 -8.56 24.06
N VAL A 463 -9.75 -7.36 23.51
CA VAL A 463 -10.28 -6.12 24.09
C VAL A 463 -11.66 -5.72 23.54
N GLY A 464 -12.24 -6.53 22.65
CA GLY A 464 -13.59 -6.32 22.10
C GLY A 464 -13.70 -5.25 21.01
N LEU A 465 -12.57 -4.77 20.47
CA LEU A 465 -12.57 -3.81 19.37
C LEU A 465 -13.07 -4.47 18.07
N THR A 466 -12.60 -5.66 17.75
CA THR A 466 -13.11 -6.47 16.63
C THR A 466 -14.08 -7.52 17.12
N THR A 467 -15.10 -7.84 16.32
CA THR A 467 -16.10 -8.87 16.66
C THR A 467 -15.72 -10.27 16.17
N GLY A 468 -14.67 -10.38 15.35
CA GLY A 468 -14.15 -11.65 14.84
C GLY A 468 -12.87 -11.48 14.00
N PRO A 469 -12.16 -12.57 13.68
CA PRO A 469 -10.87 -12.53 12.96
C PRO A 469 -11.01 -12.36 11.44
N GLN A 470 -12.25 -12.23 10.93
CA GLN A 470 -12.50 -12.15 9.51
C GLN A 470 -12.01 -10.81 8.91
N SER A 471 -11.62 -10.84 7.64
CA SER A 471 -11.32 -9.66 6.83
C SER A 471 -12.61 -9.05 6.25
N VAL A 472 -12.45 -7.97 5.49
CA VAL A 472 -13.52 -7.36 4.69
C VAL A 472 -14.23 -8.36 3.77
N ASP A 473 -13.55 -9.45 3.35
CA ASP A 473 -14.12 -10.46 2.45
C ASP A 473 -15.38 -11.13 3.00
N ALA A 474 -15.56 -11.16 4.33
CA ALA A 474 -16.78 -11.67 4.94
C ALA A 474 -18.01 -10.76 4.72
N LEU A 475 -17.81 -9.53 4.21
CA LEU A 475 -18.85 -8.55 3.92
C LEU A 475 -18.95 -8.21 2.42
N THR A 476 -17.87 -8.38 1.66
CA THR A 476 -17.79 -7.95 0.25
C THR A 476 -17.33 -9.07 -0.71
N GLY A 477 -17.03 -10.26 -0.19
CA GLY A 477 -16.52 -11.38 -0.99
C GLY A 477 -17.53 -11.85 -2.04
N ALA A 478 -17.04 -12.26 -3.21
CA ALA A 478 -17.89 -12.66 -4.33
C ALA A 478 -18.83 -13.83 -4.04
N THR A 479 -18.53 -14.66 -3.04
CA THR A 479 -19.33 -15.84 -2.70
C THR A 479 -20.43 -15.56 -1.68
N ILE A 480 -20.46 -14.39 -1.02
CA ILE A 480 -21.42 -14.13 0.07
C ILE A 480 -22.86 -14.08 -0.43
N CYS A 481 -23.06 -13.71 -1.69
CA CYS A 481 -24.37 -13.62 -2.32
C CYS A 481 -24.98 -14.97 -2.70
N ASN A 482 -24.23 -16.06 -2.51
CA ASN A 482 -24.70 -17.44 -2.66
C ASN A 482 -25.26 -18.03 -1.35
N ALA A 483 -25.19 -17.27 -0.24
CA ALA A 483 -25.70 -17.72 1.04
C ALA A 483 -27.24 -17.74 1.08
N SER A 484 -27.80 -18.62 1.92
CA SER A 484 -29.24 -18.71 2.19
C SER A 484 -29.49 -18.51 3.69
N PRO A 485 -30.21 -17.46 4.11
CA PRO A 485 -30.81 -16.41 3.28
C PRO A 485 -29.77 -15.48 2.63
N LYS A 486 -30.12 -14.93 1.47
CA LYS A 486 -29.24 -14.01 0.71
C LYS A 486 -29.05 -12.71 1.50
N PRO A 487 -27.82 -12.20 1.64
CA PRO A 487 -27.59 -10.92 2.31
C PRO A 487 -28.26 -9.74 1.59
N ASP A 488 -28.79 -8.78 2.35
CA ASP A 488 -29.40 -7.55 1.82
C ASP A 488 -28.43 -6.66 1.02
N THR A 489 -27.13 -6.94 1.14
CA THR A 489 -26.05 -6.26 0.40
C THR A 489 -25.95 -6.71 -1.05
N CYS A 490 -26.60 -7.81 -1.44
CA CYS A 490 -26.48 -8.41 -2.77
C CYS A 490 -27.64 -7.99 -3.67
N ARG A 491 -27.35 -7.26 -4.75
CA ARG A 491 -28.36 -6.70 -5.66
C ARG A 491 -28.38 -7.43 -7.00
N MET A 492 -29.52 -7.99 -7.39
CA MET A 492 -29.78 -8.42 -8.78
C MET A 492 -29.96 -7.18 -9.66
N VAL A 493 -29.13 -7.00 -10.68
CA VAL A 493 -29.41 -6.05 -11.76
C VAL A 493 -30.16 -6.80 -12.87
N PRO A 494 -31.29 -6.28 -13.38
CA PRO A 494 -31.92 -6.86 -14.55
C PRO A 494 -30.94 -6.86 -15.72
N SER A 495 -30.69 -8.02 -16.33
CA SER A 495 -29.88 -8.11 -17.55
C SER A 495 -30.44 -7.18 -18.64
N PRO A 496 -29.60 -6.53 -19.48
CA PRO A 496 -30.07 -5.71 -20.60
C PRO A 496 -30.99 -6.47 -21.56
N ASN A 497 -30.86 -7.80 -21.62
CA ASN A 497 -31.70 -8.68 -22.46
C ASN A 497 -33.09 -8.98 -21.88
N ALA A 498 -33.42 -8.55 -20.65
CA ALA A 498 -34.74 -8.79 -20.06
C ALA A 498 -35.80 -7.76 -20.52
N GLN A 499 -35.41 -6.69 -21.22
CA GLN A 499 -36.34 -5.73 -21.83
C GLN A 499 -36.81 -6.12 -23.24
N ALA A 500 -36.33 -7.24 -23.80
CA ALA A 500 -36.74 -7.71 -25.13
C ALA A 500 -37.91 -8.71 -25.13
N ASP A 501 -38.28 -9.30 -23.99
CA ASP A 501 -39.30 -10.37 -23.89
C ASP A 501 -40.48 -10.00 -22.95
N ALA A 502 -40.93 -8.75 -22.96
CA ALA A 502 -42.24 -8.41 -22.44
C ALA A 502 -43.29 -8.54 -23.57
N PRO A 503 -44.29 -9.43 -23.47
CA PRO A 503 -45.33 -9.51 -24.50
C PRO A 503 -46.11 -8.20 -24.53
N ALA A 504 -46.32 -7.69 -25.75
CA ALA A 504 -47.16 -6.52 -26.01
C ALA A 504 -48.51 -6.73 -25.34
N ARG A 505 -48.86 -5.83 -24.42
CA ARG A 505 -50.19 -5.81 -23.80
C ARG A 505 -51.22 -5.52 -24.89
N LEU A 506 -52.16 -6.44 -25.07
CA LEU A 506 -53.45 -6.22 -25.73
C LEU A 506 -54.31 -5.27 -24.91
#